data_AF-A0A662ICI1-F1
#
_entry.id   AF-A0A662ICI1-F1
#
_cell.length_a   1.000
_cell.length_b   1.000
_cell.length_c   1.000
_cell.angle_alpha   90.00
_cell.angle_beta   90.00
_cell.angle_gamma   90.00
#
_symmetry.space_group_name_H-M   'P 1'
#
loop_
_entity.id
_entity.type
_entity.pdbx_description
1 polymer ?
#
loop_
_entity_poly.entity_id
_entity_poly.type
_entity_poly.pdbx_seq_one_letter_code
_entity_poly.pdbx_strand_id
1 'polypeptide(L)'
;MSGMEPLPRELEQAERAYLACILETRLEDLGDKYFAGDIGREEVFAEFLTILSIFVKLKLPMEYLHRGTHYLSLCMEDKGGRGDVREA
;
A
#
# COMPACT_ATOMS: atom_id res chain seq x y z
N MET A 1 -9.59 7.84 34.54
CA MET A 1 -9.74 7.32 33.17
C MET A 1 -10.36 8.43 32.36
N SER A 2 -9.57 9.12 31.54
CA SER A 2 -10.10 10.20 30.68
C SER A 2 -10.85 9.53 29.54
N GLY A 3 -12.17 9.65 29.52
CA GLY A 3 -12.99 9.20 28.41
C GLY A 3 -12.68 10.09 27.22
N MET A 4 -12.07 9.53 26.17
CA MET A 4 -12.00 10.22 24.88
C MET A 4 -13.43 10.35 24.38
N GLU A 5 -13.95 11.58 24.37
CA GLU A 5 -15.17 11.88 23.64
C GLU A 5 -14.98 11.48 22.17
N PRO A 6 -16.00 10.91 21.52
CA PRO A 6 -15.90 10.50 20.13
C PRO A 6 -15.59 11.72 19.24
N LEU A 7 -14.64 11.54 18.32
CA LEU A 7 -14.24 12.59 17.38
C LEU A 7 -15.45 13.06 16.55
N PRO A 8 -15.51 14.36 16.20
CA PRO A 8 -16.45 14.83 15.20
C PRO A 8 -16.32 14.01 13.92
N ARG A 9 -17.45 13.58 13.33
CA ARG A 9 -17.47 12.66 12.18
C ARG A 9 -16.64 13.14 10.99
N GLU A 10 -16.63 14.44 10.74
CA GLU A 10 -15.83 15.05 9.66
C GLU A 10 -14.33 14.92 9.91
N LEU A 11 -13.90 15.10 11.16
CA LEU A 11 -12.51 14.91 11.56
C LEU A 11 -12.09 13.45 11.44
N GLU A 12 -12.95 12.51 11.88
CA GLU A 12 -12.70 11.07 11.71
C GLU A 12 -12.53 10.69 10.22
N GLN A 13 -13.36 11.25 9.34
CA GLN A 13 -13.25 11.02 7.90
C GLN A 13 -11.96 11.59 7.32
N ALA A 14 -11.58 12.81 7.73
CA ALA A 14 -10.34 13.44 7.29
C ALA A 14 -9.10 12.64 7.76
N GLU A 15 -9.10 12.17 9.00
CA GLU A 15 -8.02 11.33 9.54
C GLU A 15 -7.92 9.98 8.81
N ARG A 16 -9.05 9.37 8.47
CA ARG A 16 -9.07 8.12 7.69
C ARG A 16 -8.56 8.31 6.27
N ALA A 17 -8.93 9.41 5.61
CA ALA A 17 -8.39 9.76 4.30
C ALA A 17 -6.89 10.05 4.36
N TYR A 18 -6.43 10.77 5.39
CA TYR A 18 -5.02 11.04 5.62
C TYR A 18 -4.22 9.74 5.82
N LEU A 19 -4.70 8.83 6.66
CA LEU A 19 -4.05 7.54 6.87
C LEU A 19 -4.03 6.69 5.59
N ALA A 20 -5.13 6.69 4.82
CA ALA A 20 -5.20 5.98 3.54
C ALA A 20 -4.16 6.51 2.55
N CYS A 21 -3.96 7.83 2.50
CA CYS A 21 -2.94 8.49 1.68
C CYS A 21 -1.51 8.05 2.08
N ILE A 22 -1.19 8.00 3.38
CA ILE A 22 0.12 7.51 3.85
C ILE A 22 0.36 6.07 3.39
N LEU A 23 -0.66 5.22 3.46
CA LEU A 23 -0.54 3.81 3.07
C LEU A 23 -0.46 3.63 1.56
N GLU A 24 -1.12 4.48 0.78
CA GLU A 24 -0.95 4.55 -0.68
C GLU A 24 0.50 4.86 -1.04
N THR A 25 1.09 5.91 -0.46
CA THR A 25 2.52 6.24 -0.69
C THR A 25 3.46 5.10 -0.29
N ARG A 26 3.14 4.35 0.78
CA ARG A 26 3.93 3.15 1.13
C ARG A 26 3.84 2.03 0.08
N LEU A 27 2.73 1.90 -0.64
CA LEU A 27 2.63 0.96 -1.77
C LEU A 27 3.45 1.44 -2.96
N GLU A 28 3.48 2.74 -3.22
CA GLU A 28 4.33 3.36 -4.25
C GLU A 28 5.82 3.13 -3.96
N ASP A 29 6.25 3.43 -2.73
CA ASP A 29 7.63 3.17 -2.26
C ASP A 29 8.01 1.69 -2.37
N LEU A 30 7.05 0.79 -2.12
CA LEU A 30 7.26 -0.65 -2.25
C LEU A 30 7.48 -1.05 -3.72
N GLY A 31 6.71 -0.46 -4.63
CA GLY A 31 6.88 -0.61 -6.07
C GLY A 31 8.26 -0.12 -6.54
N ASP A 32 8.68 1.06 -6.08
CA ASP A 32 9.98 1.64 -6.42
C ASP A 32 11.15 0.79 -5.93
N LYS A 33 11.12 0.35 -4.67
CA LYS A 33 12.14 -0.55 -4.09
C LYS A 33 12.20 -1.88 -4.82
N TYR A 34 11.05 -2.47 -5.13
CA TYR A 34 11.00 -3.70 -5.92
C TYR A 34 11.58 -3.47 -7.31
N PHE A 35 11.20 -2.40 -7.99
CA PHE A 35 11.70 -2.05 -9.32
C PHE A 35 13.23 -1.88 -9.31
N ALA A 36 13.76 -1.11 -8.35
CA ALA A 36 15.20 -0.92 -8.13
C ALA A 36 15.94 -2.23 -7.81
N GLY A 37 15.26 -3.21 -7.21
CA GLY A 37 15.85 -4.50 -6.81
C GLY A 37 16.41 -4.53 -5.40
N ASP A 38 16.01 -3.55 -4.59
CA ASP A 38 16.39 -3.46 -3.19
C ASP A 38 15.66 -4.51 -2.34
N ILE A 39 14.48 -4.96 -2.79
CA ILE A 39 13.64 -5.96 -2.12
C ILE A 39 13.13 -7.03 -3.11
N GLY A 40 12.85 -8.22 -2.58
CA GLY A 40 12.30 -9.35 -3.32
C GLY A 40 10.76 -9.42 -3.32
N ARG A 41 10.20 -10.36 -4.10
CA ARG A 41 8.74 -10.58 -4.19
C ARG A 41 8.11 -10.95 -2.83
N GLU A 42 8.83 -11.70 -2.00
CA GLU A 42 8.33 -12.13 -0.69
C GLU A 42 8.13 -10.94 0.27
N GLU A 43 9.09 -10.00 0.29
CA GLU A 43 9.01 -8.77 1.08
C GLU A 43 7.86 -7.87 0.61
N VAL A 44 7.71 -7.73 -0.72
CA VAL A 44 6.57 -7.02 -1.32
C VAL A 44 5.25 -7.64 -0.87
N PHE A 45 5.13 -8.96 -0.95
CA PHE A 45 3.89 -9.65 -0.59
C PHE A 45 3.57 -9.50 0.90
N ALA A 46 4.57 -9.61 1.78
CA ALA A 46 4.40 -9.45 3.22
C ALA A 46 3.94 -8.02 3.59
N GLU A 47 4.56 -6.99 3.03
CA GLU A 47 4.17 -5.60 3.30
C GLU A 47 2.79 -5.29 2.69
N PHE A 48 2.51 -5.77 1.47
CA PHE A 48 1.19 -5.62 0.85
C PHE A 48 0.07 -6.20 1.72
N LEU A 49 0.24 -7.43 2.24
CA LEU A 49 -0.73 -8.05 3.13
C LEU A 49 -0.93 -7.25 4.43
N THR A 50 0.14 -6.66 4.96
CA THR A 50 0.09 -5.79 6.13
C THR A 50 -0.74 -4.55 5.85
N ILE A 51 -0.48 -3.86 4.75
CA ILE A 51 -1.23 -2.67 4.32
C ILE A 51 -2.70 -3.01 4.09
N LEU A 52 -2.99 -4.09 3.37
CA LEU A 52 -4.35 -4.58 3.12
C LEU A 52 -5.10 -4.85 4.45
N SER A 53 -4.44 -5.47 5.43
CA SER A 53 -5.02 -5.72 6.74
C SER A 53 -5.43 -4.43 7.45
N ILE A 54 -4.61 -3.38 7.34
CA ILE A 54 -4.88 -2.07 7.94
C ILE A 54 -6.10 -1.41 7.26
N PHE A 55 -6.15 -1.40 5.93
CA PHE A 55 -7.30 -0.89 5.17
C PHE A 55 -8.62 -1.54 5.60
N VAL A 56 -8.63 -2.86 5.73
CA VAL A 56 -9.84 -3.62 6.14
C VAL A 56 -10.21 -3.33 7.59
N LYS A 57 -9.27 -3.42 8.53
CA LYS A 57 -9.53 -3.27 9.97
C LYS A 57 -10.02 -1.86 10.33
N LEU A 58 -9.43 -0.85 9.71
CA LEU A 58 -9.77 0.56 9.95
C LEU A 58 -10.84 1.08 8.98
N LYS A 59 -11.33 0.22 8.08
CA LYS A 59 -12.34 0.55 7.05
C LYS A 59 -11.94 1.79 6.24
N LEU A 60 -10.68 1.89 5.86
CA LEU A 60 -10.18 3.04 5.11
C LEU A 60 -10.79 3.10 3.70
N PRO A 61 -10.84 4.29 3.05
CA PRO A 61 -11.39 4.42 1.71
C PRO A 61 -10.58 3.59 0.70
N MET A 62 -11.19 2.57 0.09
CA MET A 62 -10.48 1.59 -0.75
C MET A 62 -9.89 2.19 -2.03
N GLU A 63 -10.36 3.35 -2.49
CA GLU A 63 -9.82 4.02 -3.68
C GLU A 63 -8.30 4.26 -3.60
N TYR A 64 -7.76 4.57 -2.42
CA TYR A 64 -6.32 4.79 -2.19
C TYR A 64 -5.53 3.47 -2.32
N LEU A 65 -6.07 2.38 -1.77
CA LEU A 65 -5.48 1.05 -1.91
C LEU A 65 -5.46 0.62 -3.39
N HIS A 66 -6.54 0.85 -4.12
CA HIS A 66 -6.63 0.50 -5.54
C HIS A 66 -5.58 1.23 -6.38
N ARG A 67 -5.42 2.55 -6.18
CA ARG A 67 -4.41 3.34 -6.90
C ARG A 67 -2.98 2.89 -6.57
N GLY A 68 -2.63 2.77 -5.29
CA GLY A 68 -1.29 2.30 -4.89
C GLY A 68 -0.98 0.88 -5.36
N THR A 69 -1.96 -0.03 -5.32
CA THR A 69 -1.80 -1.40 -5.82
C THR A 69 -1.63 -1.42 -7.34
N HIS A 70 -2.34 -0.55 -8.06
CA HIS A 70 -2.17 -0.42 -9.50
C HIS A 70 -0.75 0.02 -9.86
N TYR A 71 -0.20 1.04 -9.18
CA TYR A 71 1.19 1.44 -9.38
C TYR A 71 2.17 0.30 -9.09
N LEU A 72 2.02 -0.37 -7.95
CA LEU A 72 2.84 -1.53 -7.58
C LEU A 72 2.81 -2.62 -8.67
N SER A 73 1.62 -2.92 -9.21
CA SER A 73 1.48 -3.93 -10.28
C SER A 73 2.27 -3.56 -11.53
N LEU A 74 2.24 -2.29 -11.95
CA LEU A 74 3.02 -1.80 -13.09
C LEU A 74 4.53 -1.97 -12.86
N CYS A 75 5.03 -1.59 -11.68
CA CYS A 75 6.44 -1.80 -11.31
C CYS A 75 6.84 -3.28 -11.35
N MET A 76 5.93 -4.16 -10.93
CA MET A 76 6.18 -5.61 -10.90
C MET A 76 6.18 -6.23 -12.30
N GLU A 77 5.26 -5.81 -13.18
CA GLU A 77 5.17 -6.24 -14.57
C GLU A 77 6.38 -5.79 -15.39
N ASP A 78 6.77 -4.52 -15.29
CA ASP A 78 7.91 -3.97 -16.03
C ASP A 78 9.23 -4.64 -15.66
N LYS A 79 9.40 -5.02 -14.39
CA LYS A 79 10.56 -5.77 -13.93
C LYS A 79 10.48 -7.25 -14.31
N GLY A 80 9.30 -7.87 -14.19
CA GLY A 80 9.06 -9.25 -14.62
C GLY A 80 9.34 -9.45 -16.12
N GLY A 81 8.93 -8.50 -16.96
CA GLY A 81 9.17 -8.53 -18.40
C GLY A 81 10.64 -8.33 -18.80
N ARG A 82 11.48 -7.77 -17.93
CA ARG A 82 12.94 -7.63 -18.16
C ARG A 82 13.77 -8.74 -17.51
N GLY A 83 13.19 -9.52 -16.60
CA GLY A 83 13.88 -10.56 -15.82
C GLY A 83 13.81 -11.98 -16.39
N ASP A 84 12.79 -12.33 -17.17
CA ASP A 84 12.54 -13.70 -17.65
C ASP A 84 13.13 -14.03 -19.04
N VAL A 85 14.21 -13.36 -19.46
CA VAL A 85 14.98 -13.71 -20.69
C VAL A 85 16.30 -14.44 -20.35
N ARG A 86 16.49 -14.83 -19.10
CA ARG A 86 17.64 -15.67 -18.69
C ARG A 86 17.19 -16.85 -17.85
N GLU A 87 16.51 -17.78 -18.49
CA GLU A 87 16.58 -19.22 -18.21
C GLU A 87 15.89 -19.96 -19.36
N ALA A 88 16.66 -20.25 -20.41
CA ALA A 88 16.34 -21.20 -21.48
C ALA A 88 17.64 -21.89 -21.90
#